data_AF-A0A3P1WVY8-F1
#
_entry.id   AF-A0A3P1WVY8-F1
#
_cell.length_a   1.000
_cell.length_b   1.000
_cell.length_c   1.000
_cell.angle_alpha   90.00
_cell.angle_beta   90.00
_cell.angle_gamma   90.00
#
_symmetry.space_group_name_H-M   'P 1'
#
loop_
_entity.id
_entity.type
_entity.pdbx_description
1 polymer ?
#
loop_
_entity_poly.entity_id
_entity_poly.type
_entity_poly.pdbx_seq_one_letter_code
_entity_poly.pdbx_strand_id
1 'polypeptide(L)'
;MNNEQRGVALLIVLMLLALMAALAADMTLSFHSQLQRTRQVNHHLQRQYDIELAEKLALASLTQDVKDNDRQTTLQQYWAQPQQLQLENGNTVKWQLRDAQHCFNL
;
A
#
# COMPACT_ATOMS: atom_id res chain seq x y z
N MET A 1 24.21 -13.06 -62.12
CA MET A 1 24.52 -11.70 -61.61
C MET A 1 23.50 -11.19 -60.57
N ASN A 2 22.84 -12.04 -59.75
CA ASN A 2 21.79 -11.57 -58.81
C ASN A 2 21.98 -11.98 -57.33
N ASN A 3 23.14 -12.53 -56.93
CA ASN A 3 23.35 -12.98 -55.55
C ASN A 3 23.86 -11.88 -54.59
N GLU A 4 24.44 -10.79 -55.11
CA GLU A 4 24.99 -9.73 -54.24
C GLU A 4 23.91 -8.83 -53.63
N GLN A 5 22.82 -8.57 -54.36
CA GLN A 5 21.70 -7.75 -53.85
C GLN A 5 20.84 -8.48 -52.80
N ARG A 6 20.84 -9.83 -52.82
CA ARG A 6 20.11 -10.63 -51.83
C ARG A 6 20.70 -10.51 -50.43
N GLY A 7 22.01 -10.37 -50.30
CA GLY A 7 22.67 -10.20 -48.99
C GLY A 7 22.32 -8.88 -48.32
N VAL A 8 22.33 -7.78 -49.08
CA VAL A 8 22.02 -6.43 -48.57
C VAL A 8 20.55 -6.31 -48.16
N ALA A 9 19.62 -6.86 -48.95
CA ALA A 9 18.20 -6.86 -48.59
C ALA A 9 17.94 -7.63 -47.27
N LEU A 10 18.66 -8.73 -47.05
CA LEU A 10 18.54 -9.54 -45.83
C LEU A 10 19.07 -8.79 -44.60
N LEU A 11 20.17 -8.04 -44.74
CA LEU A 11 20.71 -7.21 -43.66
C LEU A 11 19.73 -6.09 -43.24
N ILE A 12 19.07 -5.45 -44.20
CA ILE A 12 18.08 -4.40 -43.91
C ILE A 12 16.88 -4.99 -43.15
N VAL A 13 16.38 -6.15 -43.56
CA VAL A 13 15.27 -6.82 -42.86
C VAL A 13 15.67 -7.26 -41.44
N LEU A 14 16.87 -7.83 -41.28
CA LEU A 14 17.39 -8.19 -39.95
C LEU A 14 17.57 -6.97 -39.05
N MET A 15 18.05 -5.85 -39.60
CA MET A 15 18.18 -4.60 -38.87
C MET A 15 16.82 -4.04 -38.44
N LEU A 16 15.81 -4.07 -39.30
CA LEU A 16 14.44 -3.66 -38.96
C LEU A 16 13.82 -4.58 -37.90
N LEU A 17 14.02 -5.90 -38.01
CA LEU A 17 13.56 -6.87 -37.02
C LEU A 17 14.23 -6.64 -35.66
N ALA A 18 15.54 -6.38 -35.64
CA ALA A 18 16.26 -6.07 -34.41
C ALA A 18 15.72 -4.80 -33.74
N LEU A 19 15.39 -3.77 -34.53
CA LEU A 19 14.82 -2.52 -34.04
C LEU A 19 13.42 -2.73 -33.44
N MET A 20 12.58 -3.50 -34.13
CA MET A 20 11.24 -3.88 -33.65
C MET A 20 11.33 -4.68 -32.34
N ALA A 21 12.26 -5.64 -32.26
CA ALA A 21 12.47 -6.44 -31.06
C ALA A 21 12.96 -5.58 -29.87
N ALA A 22 13.87 -4.63 -30.11
CA ALA A 22 14.35 -3.71 -29.08
C ALA A 22 13.22 -2.81 -28.54
N LEU A 23 12.37 -2.28 -29.42
CA LEU A 23 11.23 -1.45 -29.01
C LEU A 23 10.21 -2.24 -28.18
N ALA A 24 9.90 -3.47 -28.60
CA ALA A 24 8.99 -4.35 -27.87
C ALA A 24 9.54 -4.72 -26.47
N ALA A 25 10.85 -4.95 -26.37
CA ALA A 25 11.50 -5.21 -25.09
C ALA A 25 11.40 -4.00 -24.14
N ASP A 26 11.66 -2.79 -24.63
CA ASP A 26 11.56 -1.56 -23.82
C ASP A 26 10.12 -1.31 -23.33
N MET A 27 9.13 -1.47 -24.21
CA MET A 27 7.71 -1.42 -23.81
C MET A 27 7.38 -2.44 -22.72
N THR A 28 7.90 -3.66 -22.82
CA THR A 28 7.66 -4.73 -21.82
C THR A 28 8.30 -4.39 -20.47
N LEU A 29 9.52 -3.86 -20.48
CA LEU A 29 10.23 -3.42 -19.26
C LEU A 29 9.50 -2.27 -18.57
N SER A 30 9.06 -1.28 -19.35
CA SER A 30 8.30 -0.14 -18.83
C SER A 30 6.96 -0.59 -18.22
N PHE A 31 6.25 -1.50 -18.87
CA PHE A 31 4.99 -2.05 -18.37
C PHE A 31 5.20 -2.84 -17.07
N HIS A 32 6.24 -3.68 -16.99
CA HIS A 32 6.55 -4.41 -15.78
C HIS A 32 6.87 -3.46 -14.61
N SER A 33 7.63 -2.40 -14.86
CA SER A 33 7.93 -1.37 -13.86
C SER A 33 6.67 -0.67 -13.36
N GLN A 34 5.75 -0.31 -14.26
CA GLN A 34 4.47 0.30 -13.90
C GLN A 34 3.62 -0.63 -13.03
N LEU A 35 3.52 -1.92 -13.40
CA LEU A 35 2.79 -2.91 -12.60
C LEU A 35 3.35 -3.05 -11.18
N GLN A 36 4.68 -3.07 -11.02
CA GLN A 36 5.32 -3.15 -9.71
C GLN A 36 4.96 -1.93 -8.84
N ARG A 37 5.01 -0.72 -9.41
CA ARG A 37 4.62 0.51 -8.70
C ARG A 37 3.15 0.46 -8.28
N THR A 38 2.25 0.06 -9.18
CA THR A 38 0.81 -0.07 -8.86
C THR A 38 0.57 -1.06 -7.73
N ARG A 39 1.27 -2.20 -7.69
CA ARG A 39 1.17 -3.16 -6.58
C ARG A 39 1.62 -2.53 -5.26
N GLN A 40 2.72 -1.79 -5.26
CA GLN A 40 3.21 -1.10 -4.05
C GLN A 40 2.20 -0.06 -3.55
N VAL A 41 1.62 0.73 -4.45
CA VAL A 41 0.59 1.74 -4.11
C VAL A 41 -0.65 1.06 -3.52
N ASN A 42 -1.14 -0.02 -4.14
CA ASN A 42 -2.27 -0.77 -3.62
C ASN A 42 -2.01 -1.35 -2.22
N HIS A 43 -0.83 -1.92 -1.98
CA HIS A 43 -0.45 -2.42 -0.66
C HIS A 43 -0.31 -1.30 0.39
N HIS A 44 0.10 -0.10 -0.01
CA HIS A 44 0.09 1.05 0.88
C HIS A 44 -1.34 1.47 1.21
N LEU A 45 -2.21 1.61 0.21
CA LEU A 45 -3.60 2.00 0.41
C LEU A 45 -4.32 1.02 1.33
N GLN A 46 -4.11 -0.29 1.14
CA GLN A 46 -4.69 -1.31 2.02
C GLN A 46 -4.29 -1.09 3.49
N ARG A 47 -3.01 -0.83 3.78
CA ARG A 47 -2.55 -0.53 5.14
C ARG A 47 -3.14 0.77 5.70
N GLN A 48 -3.34 1.77 4.85
CA GLN A 48 -3.94 3.04 5.26
C GLN A 48 -5.41 2.84 5.68
N TYR A 49 -6.17 2.06 4.93
CA TYR A 49 -7.54 1.69 5.30
C TYR A 49 -7.58 0.85 6.59
N ASP A 50 -6.62 -0.05 6.79
CA ASP A 50 -6.51 -0.84 8.02
C ASP A 50 -6.28 0.05 9.25
N ILE A 51 -5.47 1.11 9.11
CA ILE A 51 -5.24 2.11 10.18
C ILE A 51 -6.49 2.96 10.42
N GLU A 52 -7.14 3.43 9.34
CA GLU A 52 -8.39 4.21 9.45
C GLU A 52 -9.50 3.41 10.15
N LEU A 53 -9.58 2.11 9.88
CA LEU A 53 -10.48 1.20 10.59
C LEU A 53 -10.19 1.16 12.08
N ALA A 54 -8.91 1.02 12.47
CA ALA A 54 -8.52 1.01 13.88
C ALA A 54 -8.83 2.35 14.57
N GLU A 55 -8.65 3.48 13.89
CA GLU A 55 -9.02 4.79 14.40
C GLU A 55 -10.53 4.91 14.64
N LYS A 56 -11.36 4.46 13.69
CA LYS A 56 -12.82 4.46 13.87
C LYS A 56 -13.27 3.57 15.02
N LEU A 57 -12.63 2.40 15.19
CA LEU A 57 -12.90 1.51 16.33
C LEU A 57 -12.47 2.14 17.66
N ALA A 58 -11.32 2.82 17.69
CA ALA A 58 -10.87 3.59 18.84
C ALA A 58 -11.87 4.69 19.22
N LEU A 59 -12.35 5.47 18.24
CA LEU A 59 -13.36 6.51 18.47
C LEU A 59 -14.71 5.92 18.94
N ALA A 60 -15.14 4.80 18.38
CA ALA A 60 -16.35 4.11 18.82
C ALA A 60 -16.23 3.63 20.27
N SER A 61 -15.07 3.07 20.64
CA SER A 61 -14.77 2.66 22.02
C SER A 61 -14.77 3.85 22.98
N LEU A 62 -14.19 4.99 22.60
CA LEU A 62 -14.22 6.22 23.41
C LEU A 62 -15.64 6.74 23.58
N THR A 63 -16.44 6.74 22.50
CA THR A 63 -17.82 7.21 22.53
C THR A 63 -18.68 6.34 23.46
N GLN A 64 -18.42 5.03 23.49
CA GLN A 64 -19.09 4.12 24.41
C GLN A 64 -18.64 4.36 25.86
N ASP A 65 -17.34 4.54 26.11
CA ASP A 65 -16.80 4.80 27.45
C ASP A 65 -17.35 6.10 28.07
N VAL A 66 -17.49 7.16 27.26
CA VAL A 66 -18.12 8.43 27.70
C VAL A 66 -19.58 8.23 28.13
N LYS A 67 -20.32 7.33 27.47
CA LYS A 67 -21.70 7.00 27.86
C LYS A 67 -21.76 6.20 29.15
N ASP A 68 -20.80 5.28 29.33
CA ASP A 68 -20.76 4.38 30.48
C ASP A 68 -20.20 5.09 31.74
N ASN A 69 -19.35 6.10 31.57
CA ASN A 69 -18.71 6.83 32.66
C ASN A 69 -18.58 8.34 32.36
N ASP A 70 -19.55 9.12 32.82
CA ASP A 70 -19.67 10.56 32.51
C ASP A 70 -18.66 11.46 33.28
N ARG A 71 -18.01 10.95 34.33
CA ARG A 71 -17.34 11.83 35.32
C ARG A 71 -15.86 11.61 35.55
N GLN A 72 -15.28 10.49 35.13
CA GLN A 72 -13.87 10.18 35.42
C GLN A 72 -13.24 9.42 34.26
N THR A 73 -12.03 9.82 33.88
CA THR A 73 -11.19 9.15 32.89
C THR A 73 -9.99 8.56 33.62
N THR A 74 -9.87 7.22 33.62
CA THR A 74 -8.85 6.47 34.36
C THR A 74 -8.19 5.45 33.44
N LEU A 75 -6.88 5.23 33.60
CA LEU A 75 -6.10 4.27 32.79
C LEU A 75 -6.52 2.79 32.94
N GLN A 76 -7.43 2.48 33.86
CA GLN A 76 -8.02 1.15 34.03
C GLN A 76 -9.21 0.89 33.09
N GLN A 77 -9.70 1.93 32.39
CA GLN A 77 -10.81 1.84 31.46
C GLN A 77 -10.42 1.10 30.17
N TYR A 78 -11.45 0.60 29.47
CA TYR A 78 -11.28 -0.25 28.28
C TYR A 78 -10.50 0.45 27.15
N TRP A 79 -10.70 1.77 26.96
CA TRP A 79 -9.99 2.55 25.94
C TRP A 79 -8.47 2.65 26.18
N ALA A 80 -8.00 2.57 27.43
CA ALA A 80 -6.60 2.74 27.81
C ALA A 80 -5.78 1.45 27.66
N GLN A 81 -6.46 0.31 27.53
CA GLN A 81 -5.82 -0.99 27.34
C GLN A 81 -5.41 -1.20 25.88
N PRO A 82 -4.30 -1.90 25.59
CA PRO A 82 -3.91 -2.22 24.24
C PRO A 82 -4.95 -3.12 23.57
N GLN A 83 -5.49 -2.66 22.44
CA GLN A 83 -6.48 -3.39 21.65
C GLN A 83 -5.81 -3.98 20.41
N GLN A 84 -6.34 -5.13 19.95
CA GLN A 84 -5.88 -5.76 18.73
C GLN A 84 -7.06 -6.39 17.98
N LEU A 85 -6.99 -6.33 16.65
CA LEU A 85 -7.93 -6.97 15.74
C LEU A 85 -7.14 -7.77 14.72
N GLN A 86 -7.53 -9.03 14.53
CA GLN A 86 -7.08 -9.84 13.41
C GLN A 86 -8.05 -9.63 12.26
N LEU A 87 -7.53 -9.19 11.12
CA LEU A 87 -8.30 -9.00 9.90
C LEU A 87 -8.35 -10.31 9.12
N GLU A 88 -9.36 -10.45 8.24
CA GLU A 88 -9.55 -11.63 7.40
C GLU A 88 -8.37 -11.91 6.46
N ASN A 89 -7.59 -10.87 6.12
CA ASN A 89 -6.37 -10.97 5.32
C ASN A 89 -5.17 -11.56 6.08
N GLY A 90 -5.34 -11.93 7.36
CA GLY A 90 -4.27 -12.46 8.23
C GLY A 90 -3.40 -11.39 8.87
N ASN A 91 -3.62 -10.11 8.57
CA ASN A 91 -2.90 -9.02 9.23
C ASN A 91 -3.50 -8.78 10.63
N THR A 92 -2.63 -8.42 11.57
CA THR A 92 -3.07 -7.98 12.91
C THR A 92 -2.83 -6.49 13.05
N VAL A 93 -3.89 -5.74 13.31
CA VAL A 93 -3.81 -4.32 13.64
C VAL A 93 -3.90 -4.17 15.15
N LYS A 94 -2.96 -3.40 15.72
CA LYS A 94 -2.90 -3.12 17.16
C LYS A 94 -2.96 -1.62 17.37
N TRP A 95 -3.71 -1.17 18.34
CA TRP A 95 -3.79 0.24 18.70
C TRP A 95 -3.83 0.41 20.21
N GLN A 96 -3.31 1.55 20.66
CA GLN A 96 -3.32 1.94 22.06
C GLN A 96 -3.57 3.44 22.11
N LEU A 97 -4.58 3.85 22.87
CA LEU A 97 -4.89 5.25 23.09
C LEU A 97 -4.08 5.76 24.27
N ARG A 98 -3.75 7.05 24.23
CA ARG A 98 -3.11 7.77 25.32
C ARG A 98 -3.85 9.06 25.56
N ASP A 99 -4.00 9.41 26.83
CA ASP A 99 -4.58 10.68 27.21
C ASP A 99 -3.56 11.81 26.99
N ALA A 100 -3.91 12.77 26.15
CA ALA A 100 -3.10 13.94 25.86
C ALA A 100 -3.09 14.96 27.02
N GLN A 101 -4.04 14.88 27.95
CA GLN A 101 -4.09 15.74 29.15
C GLN A 101 -3.19 15.23 30.27
N HIS A 102 -2.59 14.03 30.13
CA HIS A 102 -1.70 13.45 31.13
C HIS A 102 -0.27 14.04 31.09
N CYS A 103 -0.02 15.09 30.30
CA CYS A 103 1.22 15.84 30.28
C CYS A 103 0.98 17.33 30.55
N PHE A 104 2.01 18.02 31.02
CA PHE A 104 1.97 19.47 31.18
C PHE A 104 1.91 20.12 29.79
N ASN A 105 0.85 20.89 29.52
CA ASN A 105 0.71 21.65 28.28
C ASN A 105 1.68 22.85 28.31
N LEU A 106 2.66 22.86 27.40
CA LEU A 106 3.74 23.85 27.31
C LEU A 106 3.29 25.19 26.73
#